data_AF-A0A519LV45-F1
#
_entry.id   AF-A0A519LV45-F1
#
_cell.length_a   1.000
_cell.length_b   1.000
_cell.length_c   1.000
_cell.angle_alpha   90.00
_cell.angle_beta   90.00
_cell.angle_gamma   90.00
#
_symmetry.space_group_name_H-M   'P 1'
#
loop_
_entity.id
_entity.type
_entity.pdbx_description
1 polymer ?
#
loop_
_entity_poly.entity_id
_entity_poly.type
_entity_poly.pdbx_seq_one_letter_code
_entity_poly.pdbx_strand_id
1 'polypeptide(L)' 'MSTVPIFVDTEILLASVDDRDAERQARAREWISFCWQTRSGRISSQVLNELYNQAIQRFDGPQVLQQVRAQV' A
#
# COMPACT_ATOMS: atom_id res chain seq x y z
N MET A 1 21.10 -11.42 10.51
CA MET A 1 20.43 -12.25 9.49
C MET A 1 19.89 -11.31 8.42
N SER A 2 20.19 -11.56 7.14
CA SER A 2 19.61 -10.77 6.03
C SER A 2 18.21 -11.32 5.75
N THR A 3 17.18 -10.50 5.89
CA THR A 3 15.80 -10.88 5.55
C THR A 3 15.63 -10.91 4.03
N VAL A 4 14.99 -11.96 3.50
CA VAL A 4 14.62 -12.03 2.08
C VAL A 4 13.71 -10.84 1.76
N PRO A 5 14.00 -10.06 0.70
CA PRO A 5 13.14 -8.93 0.33
C PRO A 5 11.77 -9.43 -0.13
N ILE A 6 10.72 -8.74 0.32
CA ILE A 6 9.33 -8.99 -0.05
C ILE A 6 8.91 -7.85 -0.97
N PHE A 7 8.48 -8.19 -2.18
CA PHE A 7 7.96 -7.20 -3.12
C PHE A 7 6.48 -6.94 -2.81
N VAL A 8 6.12 -5.68 -2.59
CA VAL A 8 4.76 -5.25 -2.25
C VAL A 8 4.08 -4.71 -3.51
N ASP A 9 2.95 -5.32 -3.85
CA ASP A 9 2.16 -4.98 -5.03
C ASP A 9 1.20 -3.80 -4.80
N THR A 10 0.76 -3.18 -5.90
CA THR A 10 -0.24 -2.11 -5.93
C THR A 10 -1.51 -2.48 -5.15
N GLU A 11 -2.03 -3.71 -5.31
CA GLU A 11 -3.30 -4.13 -4.68
C GLU A 11 -3.22 -4.15 -3.15
N ILE A 12 -2.05 -4.49 -2.58
CA ILE A 12 -1.85 -4.47 -1.12
C ILE A 12 -1.81 -3.04 -0.60
N LEU A 13 -1.18 -2.12 -1.35
CA LEU A 13 -1.14 -0.70 -0.99
C LEU A 13 -2.55 -0.09 -1.04
N LEU A 14 -3.32 -0.35 -2.10
CA LEU A 14 -4.72 0.11 -2.22
C LEU A 14 -5.60 -0.47 -1.11
N ALA A 15 -5.50 -1.78 -0.85
CA ALA A 15 -6.27 -2.43 0.20
C ALA A 15 -6.02 -1.82 1.58
N SER A 16 -4.80 -1.35 1.87
CA SER A 16 -4.46 -0.78 3.18
C SER A 16 -5.17 0.54 3.51
N VAL A 17 -5.70 1.22 2.49
CA VAL A 17 -6.42 2.50 2.60
C VAL A 17 -7.90 2.40 2.19
N ASP A 18 -8.33 1.30 1.56
CA ASP A 18 -9.73 1.06 1.18
C ASP A 18 -10.58 0.73 2.42
N ASP A 19 -11.49 1.59 2.83
CA ASP A 19 -12.32 1.44 4.04
C ASP A 19 -13.63 0.68 3.81
N ARG A 20 -13.96 0.38 2.54
CA ARG A 20 -15.17 -0.37 2.16
C ARG A 20 -15.10 -1.84 2.55
N ASP A 21 -13.90 -2.37 2.75
CA ASP A 21 -13.64 -3.74 3.21
C ASP A 21 -12.63 -3.72 4.37
N ALA A 22 -13.16 -3.62 5.59
CA ALA A 22 -12.37 -3.50 6.80
C ALA A 22 -11.49 -4.73 7.10
N GLU A 23 -11.94 -5.94 6.73
CA GLU A 23 -11.16 -7.16 6.96
C GLU A 23 -9.95 -7.19 6.02
N ARG A 24 -10.17 -6.95 4.72
CA ARG A 24 -9.10 -6.87 3.73
C ARG A 24 -8.12 -5.75 4.06
N GLN A 25 -8.62 -4.61 4.53
CA GLN A 25 -7.81 -3.49 4.97
C GLN A 25 -6.91 -3.84 6.16
N ALA A 26 -7.46 -4.49 7.19
CA ALA A 26 -6.69 -4.90 8.36
C ALA A 26 -5.55 -5.85 7.97
N ARG A 27 -5.82 -6.84 7.11
CA ARG A 27 -4.80 -7.78 6.61
C ARG A 27 -3.72 -7.11 5.78
N ALA A 28 -4.09 -6.17 4.91
CA ALA A 28 -3.12 -5.39 4.15
C ALA A 28 -2.20 -4.57 5.07
N ARG A 29 -2.76 -3.93 6.10
CA ARG A 29 -2.00 -3.16 7.10
C ARG A 29 -1.05 -4.04 7.92
N GLU A 30 -1.48 -5.25 8.30
CA GLU A 30 -0.61 -6.23 8.98
C GLU A 30 0.63 -6.55 8.12
N TRP A 31 0.43 -6.82 6.82
CA TRP A 31 1.53 -7.12 5.90
C TRP A 31 2.48 -5.94 5.69
N ILE A 32 1.95 -4.72 5.52
CA ILE A 32 2.77 -3.51 5.39
C ILE A 32 3.57 -3.28 6.67
N SER A 33 2.93 -3.40 7.83
CA SER A 33 3.58 -3.26 9.14
C SER A 33 4.70 -4.29 9.32
N PHE A 34 4.47 -5.55 8.96
CA PHE A 34 5.50 -6.59 8.97
C PHE A 34 6.68 -6.24 8.06
N CYS A 35 6.42 -5.83 6.81
CA CYS A 35 7.45 -5.46 5.85
C CYS A 35 8.30 -4.27 6.33
N TRP A 36 7.66 -3.31 6.99
CA TRP A 36 8.31 -2.14 7.58
C TRP A 36 9.20 -2.51 8.76
N GLN A 37 8.64 -3.21 9.75
CA GLN A 37 9.34 -3.63 10.96
C GLN A 37 10.56 -4.50 10.65
N THR A 38 10.44 -5.37 9.65
CA THR A 38 11.53 -6.25 9.21
C THR A 38 12.45 -5.64 8.16
N ARG A 39 12.16 -4.42 7.67
CA ARG A 39 12.88 -3.73 6.58
C ARG A 39 13.01 -4.57 5.30
N SER A 40 12.09 -5.50 5.10
CA SER A 40 12.08 -6.45 3.97
C SER A 40 11.28 -5.93 2.78
N GLY A 41 10.39 -4.95 2.97
CA GLY A 41 9.53 -4.41 1.91
C GLY A 41 10.31 -3.75 0.77
N ARG A 42 9.92 -4.03 -0.47
CA ARG A 42 10.41 -3.39 -1.70
C ARG A 42 9.22 -3.09 -2.61
N ILE A 43 9.30 -1.99 -3.35
CA ILE A 43 8.34 -1.60 -4.38
C ILE A 43 9.11 -1.16 -5.63
N SER A 44 8.43 -1.09 -6.78
CA SER A 44 9.00 -0.55 -8.03
C SER A 44 8.33 0.77 -8.42
N SER A 45 8.95 1.50 -9.36
CA SER A 45 8.33 2.68 -9.98
C SER A 45 7.03 2.35 -10.71
N GLN A 46 6.90 1.13 -11.26
CA GLN A 46 5.67 0.66 -11.89
C GLN A 46 4.53 0.55 -10.86
N VAL A 47 4.79 -0.05 -9.69
CA VAL A 47 3.81 -0.14 -8.59
C VAL A 47 3.36 1.26 -8.15
N LEU A 48 4.28 2.22 -8.05
CA LEU A 48 3.93 3.60 -7.71
C LEU A 48 3.05 4.29 -8.76
N ASN A 49 3.37 4.12 -10.04
CA ASN A 49 2.57 4.68 -11.14
C ASN A 49 1.16 4.09 -11.17
N GLU A 50 1.05 2.78 -10.97
CA GLU A 50 -0.23 2.09 -10.96
C GLU A 50 -1.06 2.48 -9.73
N LEU A 51 -0.44 2.55 -8.55
CA LEU A 51 -1.08 3.01 -7.32
C LEU A 51 -1.70 4.40 -7.49
N TYR A 52 -0.97 5.34 -8.09
CA TYR A 52 -1.47 6.69 -8.33
C TYR A 52 -2.70 6.69 -9.23
N ASN A 53 -2.63 5.99 -10.37
CA ASN A 53 -3.71 5.93 -11.34
C ASN A 53 -4.95 5.24 -10.78
N GLN A 54 -4.77 4.14 -10.05
CA GLN A 54 -5.87 3.37 -9.48
C GLN A 54 -6.48 4.10 -8.28
N ALA A 55 -5.69 4.73 -7.41
CA ALA A 55 -6.21 5.45 -6.25
C ALA A 55 -7.13 6.61 -6.68
N ILE A 56 -6.78 7.35 -7.72
CA ILE A 56 -7.61 8.44 -8.26
C ILE A 56 -8.94 7.93 -8.84
N GLN A 57 -8.93 6.76 -9.48
CA GLN A 57 -10.13 6.15 -10.05
C GLN A 57 -11.03 5.51 -8.98
N ARG A 58 -10.42 4.94 -7.94
CA ARG A 58 -11.10 4.10 -6.95
C ARG A 58 -11.63 4.87 -5.75
N PHE A 59 -10.99 5.99 -5.43
CA PHE A 59 -11.34 6.84 -4.31
C PHE A 59 -11.56 8.27 -4.83
N ASP A 60 -12.78 8.79 -4.69
CA ASP A 60 -13.22 10.07 -5.26
C ASP A 60 -12.28 11.23 -4.88
N GLY A 61 -11.35 11.55 -5.77
CA GLY A 61 -10.66 12.84 -5.81
C GLY A 61 -9.54 13.10 -4.78
N PRO A 62 -8.95 14.32 -4.84
CA PRO A 62 -7.60 14.65 -4.36
C PRO A 62 -7.32 14.49 -2.85
N GLN A 63 -8.33 14.22 -2.02
CA GLN A 63 -8.16 14.00 -0.58
C GLN A 63 -7.45 12.67 -0.26
N VAL A 64 -7.62 11.63 -1.09
CA VAL A 64 -7.00 10.31 -0.85
C VAL A 64 -5.50 10.33 -1.12
N LEU A 65 -5.05 11.11 -2.10
CA LEU A 65 -3.64 11.31 -2.42
C LEU A 65 -2.84 11.88 -1.24
N GLN A 66 -3.51 12.72 -0.44
CA GLN A 66 -2.95 13.32 0.77
C GLN A 66 -2.81 12.28 1.90
N GLN A 67 -3.72 11.31 1.98
CA GLN A 67 -3.66 10.22 2.94
C GLN A 67 -2.63 9.14 2.58
N VAL A 68 -2.49 8.81 1.29
CA VAL A 68 -1.48 7.84 0.81
C VAL A 68 -0.07 8.39 1.01
N ARG A 69 0.17 9.68 0.73
CA ARG A 69 1.47 10.33 0.98
C ARG A 69 1.90 10.34 2.45
N ALA A 70 0.95 10.32 3.39
CA ALA A 70 1.27 10.34 4.82
C ALA A 70 1.74 8.98 5.36
N GLN A 71 1.61 7.91 4.57
CA GLN A 71 1.87 6.53 5.00
C GLN A 71 3.10 5.89 4.34
N VAL A 72 3.80 6.62 3.46
CA VAL A 72 5.06 6.19 2.80
C VAL A 72 6.23 6.92 3.41
#